data_AF-A0A960R966-F1
#
_entry.id   AF-A0A960R966-F1
#
_cell.length_a   1.000
_cell.length_b   1.000
_cell.length_c   1.000
_cell.angle_alpha   90.00
_cell.angle_beta   90.00
_cell.angle_gamma   90.00
#
_symmetry.space_group_name_H-M   'P 1'
#
loop_
_entity.id
_entity.type
_entity.pdbx_description
1 polymer ?
#
loop_
_entity_poly.entity_id
_entity_poly.type
_entity_poly.pdbx_seq_one_letter_code
_entity_poly.pdbx_strand_id
1 'polypeptide(L)'
;GNYAALLELPDGSPEGLLNLSISSPETFTASLLLAGQAPRPLKGTFDDTPGLDQQALVLSFPAGSKGTPLATTVTVNLEALMVSDAVSGDRDGTVSALRGFRLANSGRTPNATQSATIALRNPASADGVTLPAGVGTLSGTIDPKGVVKLLGFTGDAQALSIASRLSQTNQAILWTQPYKNKAGYLGGVVSLGTLGLPDRSASSTAPLADGLKWSKAADPSERAYPDGFPIQDLSAEVSRWIAPPTATALAESLGLNFNEVGVAYDDPIGVADLPSILRLTERLALLRIAPDGALTLTKGAVAKKTGTFGGSFALPNGPGTVSGVVLQDASFGTTVGTGLVRVPLPHGPTLPKGSFQTISVELAR
;
A
#
# COMPACT_ATOMS: atom_id res chain seq x y z
N GLY A 1 23.13 10.89 6.36
CA GLY A 1 21.67 11.04 6.14
C GLY A 1 21.00 9.68 6.05
N ASN A 2 19.67 9.60 5.95
CA ASN A 2 18.95 8.34 5.68
C ASN A 2 18.28 8.41 4.32
N TYR A 3 18.25 7.30 3.60
CA TYR A 3 17.80 7.18 2.21
C TYR A 3 17.04 5.86 2.03
N ALA A 4 16.11 5.85 1.10
CA ALA A 4 15.42 4.65 0.65
C ALA A 4 15.28 4.68 -0.87
N ALA A 5 15.42 3.53 -1.52
CA ALA A 5 15.33 3.42 -2.97
C ALA A 5 14.76 2.06 -3.39
N LEU A 6 13.96 2.08 -4.45
CA LEU A 6 13.52 0.88 -5.16
C LEU A 6 14.60 0.46 -6.14
N LEU A 7 14.84 -0.84 -6.21
CA LEU A 7 15.53 -1.45 -7.35
C LEU A 7 14.45 -1.80 -8.36
N GLU A 8 14.56 -1.30 -9.58
CA GLU A 8 13.56 -1.47 -10.63
C GLU A 8 14.18 -2.12 -11.86
N LEU A 9 13.44 -3.03 -12.48
CA LEU A 9 13.74 -3.54 -13.81
C LEU A 9 13.59 -2.43 -14.86
N PRO A 10 14.12 -2.63 -16.09
CA PRO A 10 13.98 -1.65 -17.17
C PRO A 10 12.53 -1.25 -17.52
N ASP A 11 11.54 -2.10 -17.18
CA ASP A 11 10.12 -1.84 -17.36
C ASP A 11 9.47 -1.05 -16.19
N GLY A 12 10.28 -0.65 -15.20
CA GLY A 12 9.83 0.04 -13.98
C GLY A 12 9.25 -0.89 -12.91
N SER A 13 9.30 -2.21 -13.11
CA SER A 13 8.83 -3.17 -12.12
C SER A 13 9.80 -3.26 -10.93
N PRO A 14 9.36 -3.06 -9.69
CA PRO A 14 10.26 -3.08 -8.55
C PRO A 14 10.64 -4.51 -8.17
N GLU A 15 11.94 -4.76 -8.00
CA GLU A 15 12.52 -6.04 -7.59
C GLU A 15 12.92 -6.06 -6.12
N GLY A 16 13.07 -4.89 -5.50
CA GLY A 16 13.49 -4.80 -4.13
C GLY A 16 13.56 -3.39 -3.57
N LEU A 17 13.85 -3.34 -2.26
CA LEU A 17 14.05 -2.13 -1.49
C LEU A 17 15.48 -2.10 -0.94
N LEU A 18 16.17 -0.99 -1.19
CA LEU A 18 17.40 -0.60 -0.52
C LEU A 18 17.08 0.46 0.54
N ASN A 19 17.52 0.25 1.77
CA ASN A 19 17.63 1.31 2.78
C ASN A 19 19.10 1.60 3.04
N LEU A 20 19.45 2.88 3.13
CA LEU A 20 20.82 3.33 3.39
C LEU A 20 20.82 4.40 4.49
N SER A 21 21.75 4.28 5.43
CA SER A 21 21.97 5.25 6.49
C SER A 21 23.46 5.56 6.60
N ILE A 22 23.80 6.83 6.42
CA ILE A 22 25.13 7.40 6.63
C ILE A 22 25.09 8.12 7.99
N SER A 23 25.70 7.50 9.00
CA SER A 23 25.65 7.95 10.40
C SER A 23 26.81 8.87 10.79
N SER A 24 27.96 8.73 10.14
CA SER A 24 29.13 9.60 10.29
C SER A 24 29.78 9.80 8.92
N PRO A 25 30.73 10.74 8.78
CA PRO A 25 31.64 10.73 7.64
C PRO A 25 32.21 9.32 7.46
N GLU A 26 32.34 8.91 6.20
CA GLU A 26 32.95 7.65 5.77
C GLU A 26 32.28 6.35 6.25
N THR A 27 31.20 6.36 7.03
CA THR A 27 30.55 5.11 7.49
C THR A 27 29.08 5.03 7.08
N PHE A 28 28.67 3.82 6.69
CA PHE A 28 27.28 3.55 6.36
C PHE A 28 26.77 2.23 6.93
N THR A 29 25.44 2.15 7.05
CA THR A 29 24.69 0.91 7.19
C THR A 29 23.65 0.84 6.09
N ALA A 30 23.42 -0.34 5.53
CA ALA A 30 22.44 -0.55 4.49
C ALA A 30 21.66 -1.85 4.72
N SER A 31 20.47 -1.96 4.13
CA SER A 31 19.75 -3.23 4.01
C SER A 31 19.15 -3.37 2.63
N LEU A 32 19.26 -4.57 2.06
CA LEU A 32 18.68 -4.92 0.77
C LEU A 32 17.62 -6.00 0.97
N LEU A 33 16.40 -5.74 0.52
CA LEU A 33 15.29 -6.68 0.54
C LEU A 33 14.77 -6.89 -0.89
N LEU A 34 15.14 -8.01 -1.51
CA LEU A 34 14.67 -8.41 -2.84
C LEU A 34 13.42 -9.28 -2.75
N ALA A 35 12.61 -9.30 -3.81
CA ALA A 35 11.51 -10.24 -4.02
C ALA A 35 11.95 -11.69 -3.72
N GLY A 36 11.17 -12.43 -2.93
CA GLY A 36 11.47 -13.82 -2.54
C GLY A 36 12.59 -14.00 -1.51
N GLN A 37 13.23 -12.93 -1.04
CA GLN A 37 14.41 -13.01 -0.16
C GLN A 37 14.16 -12.40 1.22
N ALA A 38 14.97 -12.80 2.20
CA ALA A 38 15.04 -12.13 3.49
C ALA A 38 15.89 -10.85 3.40
N PRO A 39 15.67 -9.84 4.26
CA PRO A 39 16.51 -8.64 4.31
C PRO A 39 17.98 -8.99 4.59
N ARG A 40 18.89 -8.45 3.79
CA ARG A 40 20.35 -8.60 3.96
C ARG A 40 20.95 -7.30 4.49
N PRO A 41 21.41 -7.24 5.75
CA PRO A 41 22.08 -6.06 6.27
C PRO A 41 23.53 -5.98 5.79
N LEU A 42 24.04 -4.77 5.63
CA LEU A 42 25.42 -4.45 5.31
C LEU A 42 25.89 -3.28 6.17
N LYS A 43 27.14 -3.29 6.58
CA LYS A 43 27.84 -2.14 7.14
C LYS A 43 29.15 -1.98 6.37
N GLY A 44 29.57 -0.75 6.16
CA GLY A 44 30.80 -0.50 5.43
C GLY A 44 31.27 0.93 5.57
N THR A 45 32.32 1.23 4.82
CA THR A 45 32.90 2.55 4.72
C THR A 45 32.89 3.04 3.28
N PHE A 46 32.94 4.35 3.09
CA PHE A 46 33.04 5.00 1.79
C PHE A 46 34.01 6.18 1.89
N ASP A 47 34.57 6.60 0.78
CA ASP A 47 35.39 7.81 0.71
C ASP A 47 34.48 9.03 0.63
N ASP A 48 34.53 9.91 1.63
CA ASP A 48 33.78 11.17 1.66
C ASP A 48 34.67 12.31 1.19
N THR A 49 35.04 12.29 -0.10
CA THR A 49 35.92 13.30 -0.68
C THR A 49 35.19 14.66 -0.72
N PRO A 50 35.67 15.68 0.03
CA PRO A 50 34.98 16.96 0.09
C PRO A 50 34.94 17.67 -1.28
N GLY A 51 33.81 18.30 -1.59
CA GLY A 51 33.65 19.13 -2.79
C GLY A 51 33.19 18.40 -4.04
N LEU A 52 32.87 17.11 -3.96
CA LEU A 52 32.19 16.40 -5.04
C LEU A 52 30.70 16.76 -5.08
N ASP A 53 30.18 17.04 -6.28
CA ASP A 53 28.75 17.28 -6.51
C ASP A 53 27.92 15.99 -6.42
N GLN A 54 28.58 14.83 -6.54
CA GLN A 54 27.97 13.51 -6.44
C GLN A 54 28.94 12.53 -5.78
N GLN A 55 28.42 11.76 -4.83
CA GLN A 55 29.12 10.68 -4.17
C GLN A 55 28.57 9.33 -4.64
N ALA A 56 29.43 8.48 -5.19
CA ALA A 56 29.10 7.10 -5.51
C ALA A 56 29.49 6.18 -4.36
N LEU A 57 28.58 5.29 -3.95
CA LEU A 57 28.80 4.26 -2.94
C LEU A 57 28.59 2.89 -3.59
N VAL A 58 29.58 2.00 -3.47
CA VAL A 58 29.49 0.63 -3.95
C VAL A 58 29.15 -0.29 -2.78
N LEU A 59 27.92 -0.79 -2.73
CA LEU A 59 27.39 -1.62 -1.66
C LEU A 59 27.45 -3.11 -2.07
N SER A 60 28.40 -3.86 -1.52
CA SER A 60 28.55 -5.29 -1.83
C SER A 60 27.89 -6.17 -0.76
N PHE A 61 26.70 -6.69 -1.07
CA PHE A 61 25.99 -7.65 -0.22
C PHE A 61 26.52 -9.06 -0.49
N PRO A 62 27.06 -9.77 0.51
CA PRO A 62 27.61 -11.10 0.31
C PRO A 62 26.54 -12.11 -0.10
N ALA A 63 26.99 -13.19 -0.74
CA ALA A 63 26.13 -14.32 -1.03
C ALA A 63 25.61 -14.97 0.26
N GLY A 64 24.40 -15.50 0.21
CA GLY A 64 23.82 -16.27 1.31
C GLY A 64 24.45 -17.65 1.46
N SER A 65 23.92 -18.43 2.41
CA SER A 65 24.36 -19.81 2.62
C SER A 65 24.23 -20.62 1.34
N LYS A 66 25.28 -21.40 1.00
CA LYS A 66 25.37 -22.18 -0.24
C LYS A 66 25.24 -21.32 -1.53
N GLY A 67 25.62 -20.05 -1.47
CA GLY A 67 25.58 -19.15 -2.61
C GLY A 67 24.18 -18.65 -2.98
N THR A 68 23.17 -18.89 -2.13
CA THR A 68 21.79 -18.43 -2.37
C THR A 68 21.30 -17.55 -1.21
N PRO A 69 20.85 -16.31 -1.46
CA PRO A 69 20.91 -15.61 -2.76
C PRO A 69 22.35 -15.32 -3.19
N LEU A 70 22.55 -15.09 -4.50
CA LEU A 70 23.85 -14.70 -5.04
C LEU A 70 24.34 -13.39 -4.39
N ALA A 71 25.65 -13.17 -4.44
CA ALA A 71 26.22 -11.86 -4.10
C ALA A 71 25.57 -10.79 -4.98
N THR A 72 25.38 -9.60 -4.42
CA THR A 72 24.73 -8.49 -5.12
C THR A 72 25.46 -7.21 -4.81
N THR A 73 25.86 -6.50 -5.84
CA THR A 73 26.45 -5.18 -5.73
C THR A 73 25.40 -4.14 -6.13
N VAL A 74 25.28 -3.08 -5.34
CA VAL A 74 24.42 -1.93 -5.67
C VAL A 74 25.29 -0.69 -5.65
N THR A 75 25.38 0.00 -6.78
CA THR A 75 25.98 1.33 -6.86
C THR A 75 24.91 2.35 -6.51
N VAL A 76 25.19 3.22 -5.55
CA VAL A 76 24.29 4.29 -5.13
C VAL A 76 24.96 5.62 -5.40
N ASN A 77 24.30 6.46 -6.18
CA ASN A 77 24.71 7.81 -6.48
C ASN A 77 23.89 8.78 -5.61
N LEU A 78 24.60 9.52 -4.75
CA LEU A 78 24.03 10.54 -3.88
C LEU A 78 24.51 11.90 -4.37
N GLU A 79 23.58 12.73 -4.82
CA GLU A 79 23.90 14.12 -5.17
C GLU A 79 24.15 14.97 -3.91
N ALA A 80 24.89 16.06 -4.07
CA ALA A 80 25.10 17.04 -3.03
C ALA A 80 23.74 17.53 -2.50
N LEU A 81 23.63 17.66 -1.18
CA LEU A 81 22.36 17.90 -0.48
C LEU A 81 21.64 19.20 -0.87
N MET A 82 22.37 20.15 -1.46
CA MET A 82 21.83 21.43 -1.94
C MET A 82 21.21 21.31 -3.33
N VAL A 83 21.52 20.25 -4.07
CA VAL A 83 21.13 20.05 -5.47
C VAL A 83 19.84 19.23 -5.54
N SER A 84 19.82 18.07 -4.86
CA SER A 84 18.78 17.05 -5.06
C SER A 84 18.58 16.18 -3.83
N ASP A 85 17.33 15.78 -3.63
CA ASP A 85 16.94 14.74 -2.66
C ASP A 85 16.79 13.36 -3.33
N ALA A 86 16.99 13.24 -4.65
CA ALA A 86 16.89 11.98 -5.37
C ALA A 86 18.08 11.06 -5.08
N VAL A 87 17.82 9.76 -5.17
CA VAL A 87 18.83 8.70 -5.09
C VAL A 87 18.73 7.90 -6.37
N SER A 88 19.85 7.76 -7.06
CA SER A 88 19.96 7.00 -8.31
C SER A 88 21.09 5.98 -8.22
N GLY A 89 21.27 5.16 -9.24
CA GLY A 89 22.27 4.11 -9.24
C GLY A 89 21.84 2.89 -10.04
N ASP A 90 22.56 1.81 -9.86
CA ASP A 90 22.35 0.55 -10.56
C ASP A 90 22.66 -0.64 -9.67
N ARG A 91 22.19 -1.81 -10.08
CA ARG A 91 22.54 -3.09 -9.47
C ARG A 91 23.42 -3.90 -10.42
N ASP A 92 24.50 -4.45 -9.88
CA ASP A 92 25.42 -5.38 -10.54
C ASP A 92 26.02 -4.82 -11.85
N GLY A 93 26.06 -3.49 -12.05
CA GLY A 93 26.48 -2.87 -13.32
C GLY A 93 25.49 -3.12 -14.48
N THR A 94 24.27 -3.54 -14.16
CA THR A 94 23.23 -3.95 -15.12
C THR A 94 22.15 -2.89 -15.30
N VAL A 95 21.10 -3.24 -16.06
CA VAL A 95 19.97 -2.36 -16.45
C VAL A 95 18.98 -2.10 -15.31
N SER A 96 19.10 -2.78 -14.15
CA SER A 96 18.19 -2.50 -13.03
C SER A 96 18.53 -1.14 -12.41
N ALA A 97 17.63 -0.18 -12.58
CA ALA A 97 17.79 1.19 -12.11
C ALA A 97 17.45 1.28 -10.61
N LEU A 98 18.25 2.06 -9.89
CA LEU A 98 17.92 2.46 -8.53
C LEU A 98 17.14 3.78 -8.59
N ARG A 99 15.95 3.82 -7.99
CA ARG A 99 15.10 5.02 -7.92
C ARG A 99 14.64 5.27 -6.50
N GLY A 100 15.08 6.36 -5.90
CA GLY A 100 14.78 6.64 -4.50
C GLY A 100 14.95 8.09 -4.11
N PHE A 101 14.92 8.31 -2.80
CA PHE A 101 15.04 9.64 -2.22
C PHE A 101 15.67 9.62 -0.83
N ARG A 102 16.08 10.81 -0.41
CA ARG A 102 16.43 11.13 0.97
C ARG A 102 15.18 11.13 1.85
N LEU A 103 15.31 10.55 3.03
CA LEU A 103 14.25 10.51 4.04
C LEU A 103 14.18 11.82 4.83
N ALA A 104 12.98 12.12 5.33
CA ALA A 104 12.69 13.29 6.14
C ALA A 104 13.58 13.35 7.40
N ASN A 105 14.04 14.55 7.75
CA ASN A 105 14.76 14.85 8.98
C ASN A 105 13.85 15.57 9.99
N SER A 106 14.35 15.74 11.22
CA SER A 106 13.67 16.53 12.25
C SER A 106 13.40 17.95 11.74
N GLY A 107 12.15 18.42 11.86
CA GLY A 107 11.70 19.71 11.32
C GLY A 107 11.04 19.62 9.94
N ARG A 108 11.20 18.51 9.23
CA ARG A 108 10.51 18.21 7.95
C ARG A 108 9.59 17.00 8.08
N THR A 109 9.01 16.84 9.27
CA THR A 109 8.08 15.77 9.64
C THR A 109 6.84 16.43 10.25
N PRO A 110 5.69 15.73 10.31
CA PRO A 110 4.51 16.27 10.96
C PRO A 110 4.81 16.71 12.40
N ASN A 111 4.16 17.77 12.88
CA ASN A 111 4.26 18.17 14.29
C ASN A 111 3.47 17.24 15.24
N ALA A 112 2.50 16.51 14.70
CA ALA A 112 1.66 15.54 15.41
C ALA A 112 1.38 14.34 14.50
N THR A 113 1.05 13.20 15.11
CA THR A 113 0.66 11.99 14.38
C THR A 113 -0.52 12.27 13.46
N GLN A 114 -0.35 12.04 12.17
CA GLN A 114 -1.42 12.12 11.17
C GLN A 114 -1.96 10.73 10.88
N SER A 115 -3.28 10.57 10.83
CA SER A 115 -3.91 9.32 10.40
C SER A 115 -4.29 9.41 8.92
N ALA A 116 -4.20 8.29 8.22
CA ALA A 116 -4.49 8.21 6.79
C ALA A 116 -5.25 6.93 6.46
N THR A 117 -6.12 7.03 5.46
CA THR A 117 -6.68 5.90 4.73
C THR A 117 -6.20 5.96 3.29
N ILE A 118 -5.93 4.80 2.69
CA ILE A 118 -5.40 4.68 1.33
C ILE A 118 -6.21 3.62 0.60
N ALA A 119 -6.70 3.95 -0.58
CA ALA A 119 -7.21 2.97 -1.54
C ALA A 119 -6.14 2.65 -2.59
N LEU A 120 -6.02 1.37 -2.94
CA LEU A 120 -5.08 0.83 -3.92
C LEU A 120 -5.92 0.28 -5.08
N ARG A 121 -6.12 1.11 -6.11
CA ARG A 121 -7.00 0.77 -7.24
C ARG A 121 -6.20 0.17 -8.36
N ASN A 122 -6.71 -0.93 -8.91
CA ASN A 122 -6.24 -1.49 -10.17
C ASN A 122 -7.07 -0.84 -11.30
N PRO A 123 -6.45 -0.11 -12.26
CA PRO A 123 -7.17 0.46 -13.39
C PRO A 123 -7.55 -0.60 -14.44
N ALA A 124 -6.94 -1.80 -14.40
CA ALA A 124 -7.29 -2.87 -15.31
C ALA A 124 -8.63 -3.52 -14.91
N SER A 125 -9.45 -3.88 -15.90
CA SER A 125 -10.68 -4.65 -15.68
C SER A 125 -10.31 -6.03 -15.13
N ALA A 126 -10.72 -6.31 -13.90
CA ALA A 126 -10.51 -7.58 -13.26
C ALA A 126 -11.73 -8.49 -13.42
N ASP A 127 -11.51 -9.79 -13.58
CA ASP A 127 -12.58 -10.78 -13.75
C ASP A 127 -13.01 -11.42 -12.43
N GLY A 128 -12.30 -11.15 -11.32
CA GLY A 128 -12.53 -11.78 -10.01
C GLY A 128 -12.15 -13.25 -9.96
N VAL A 129 -11.59 -13.82 -11.04
CA VAL A 129 -11.24 -15.24 -11.19
C VAL A 129 -9.73 -15.41 -11.36
N THR A 130 -9.17 -14.81 -12.41
CA THR A 130 -7.74 -14.83 -12.72
C THR A 130 -7.06 -13.57 -12.18
N LEU A 131 -7.75 -12.44 -12.23
CA LEU A 131 -7.33 -11.16 -11.71
C LEU A 131 -8.25 -10.72 -10.57
N PRO A 132 -7.71 -10.28 -9.43
CA PRO A 132 -8.55 -9.85 -8.31
C PRO A 132 -9.34 -8.58 -8.62
N ALA A 133 -10.66 -8.62 -8.43
CA ALA A 133 -11.51 -7.45 -8.63
C ALA A 133 -11.67 -6.57 -7.38
N GLY A 134 -11.20 -7.02 -6.21
CA GLY A 134 -11.22 -6.21 -5.00
C GLY A 134 -10.28 -4.99 -5.07
N VAL A 135 -10.66 -3.89 -4.40
CA VAL A 135 -9.78 -2.74 -4.18
C VAL A 135 -8.95 -2.99 -2.92
N GLY A 136 -7.63 -2.86 -3.03
CA GLY A 136 -6.75 -2.94 -1.88
C GLY A 136 -6.94 -1.71 -0.99
N THR A 137 -6.80 -1.85 0.31
CA THR A 137 -6.97 -0.74 1.25
C THR A 137 -5.93 -0.78 2.35
N LEU A 138 -5.51 0.39 2.80
CA LEU A 138 -4.61 0.57 3.93
C LEU A 138 -5.15 1.65 4.86
N SER A 139 -4.92 1.50 6.15
CA SER A 139 -5.11 2.55 7.14
C SER A 139 -3.91 2.61 8.05
N GLY A 140 -3.61 3.78 8.60
CA GLY A 140 -2.54 3.89 9.56
C GLY A 140 -2.13 5.32 9.85
N THR A 141 -0.87 5.49 10.21
CA THR A 141 -0.37 6.75 10.76
C THR A 141 1.00 7.14 10.25
N ILE A 142 1.25 8.45 10.21
CA ILE A 142 2.57 9.05 10.07
C ILE A 142 2.89 9.78 11.37
N ASP A 143 3.91 9.33 12.08
CA ASP A 143 4.30 9.94 13.36
C ASP A 143 5.17 11.20 13.18
N PRO A 144 5.43 11.97 14.25
CA PRO A 144 6.30 13.14 14.19
C PRO A 144 7.77 12.85 13.88
N LYS A 145 8.18 11.58 13.79
CA LYS A 145 9.51 11.17 13.33
C LYS A 145 9.50 10.79 11.83
N GLY A 146 8.37 10.97 11.16
CA GLY A 146 8.18 10.61 9.75
C GLY A 146 8.06 9.10 9.54
N VAL A 147 7.83 8.31 10.58
CA VAL A 147 7.61 6.87 10.45
C VAL A 147 6.18 6.64 9.98
N VAL A 148 6.06 5.98 8.83
CA VAL A 148 4.80 5.60 8.21
C VAL A 148 4.50 4.16 8.59
N LYS A 149 3.35 3.91 9.22
CA LYS A 149 2.87 2.57 9.57
C LYS A 149 1.49 2.37 9.00
N LEU A 150 1.33 1.41 8.11
CA LEU A 150 0.10 1.13 7.39
C LEU A 150 -0.26 -0.34 7.51
N LEU A 151 -1.55 -0.62 7.71
CA LEU A 151 -2.13 -1.96 7.80
C LEU A 151 -3.36 -2.05 6.91
N GLY A 152 -3.59 -3.20 6.30
CA GLY A 152 -4.81 -3.42 5.52
C GLY A 152 -4.74 -4.67 4.66
N PHE A 153 -5.25 -4.59 3.44
CA PHE A 153 -5.35 -5.72 2.52
C PHE A 153 -5.05 -5.32 1.08
N THR A 154 -4.48 -6.23 0.29
CA THR A 154 -4.46 -6.16 -1.18
C THR A 154 -5.85 -6.44 -1.76
N GLY A 155 -6.02 -6.23 -3.07
CA GLY A 155 -7.27 -6.54 -3.77
C GLY A 155 -7.67 -8.02 -3.77
N ASP A 156 -6.72 -8.94 -3.55
CA ASP A 156 -6.99 -10.38 -3.33
C ASP A 156 -7.18 -10.75 -1.84
N ALA A 157 -7.38 -9.75 -0.99
CA ALA A 157 -7.60 -9.87 0.44
C ALA A 157 -6.42 -10.49 1.24
N GLN A 158 -5.20 -10.39 0.74
CA GLN A 158 -4.01 -10.72 1.53
C GLN A 158 -3.66 -9.58 2.46
N ALA A 159 -3.32 -9.92 3.70
CA ALA A 159 -3.00 -8.92 4.71
C ALA A 159 -1.71 -8.17 4.38
N LEU A 160 -1.75 -6.86 4.52
CA LEU A 160 -0.61 -5.97 4.34
C LEU A 160 -0.19 -5.38 5.68
N SER A 161 1.11 -5.38 5.93
CA SER A 161 1.75 -4.59 6.97
C SER A 161 2.97 -3.89 6.38
N ILE A 162 2.93 -2.56 6.36
CA ILE A 162 3.95 -1.74 5.71
C ILE A 162 4.48 -0.76 6.75
N ALA A 163 5.81 -0.80 6.94
CA ALA A 163 6.54 0.19 7.70
C ALA A 163 7.49 0.90 6.74
N SER A 164 7.33 2.21 6.58
CA SER A 164 8.14 3.04 5.71
C SER A 164 8.52 4.33 6.42
N ARG A 165 9.21 5.22 5.71
CA ARG A 165 9.55 6.55 6.18
C ARG A 165 9.22 7.58 5.12
N LEU A 166 8.72 8.72 5.58
CA LEU A 166 8.42 9.86 4.75
C LEU A 166 9.73 10.40 4.14
N SER A 167 9.67 10.73 2.86
CA SER A 167 10.72 11.44 2.13
C SER A 167 10.71 12.93 2.44
N GLN A 168 11.72 13.62 1.92
CA GLN A 168 11.76 15.08 1.88
C GLN A 168 10.63 15.67 1.01
N THR A 169 10.13 14.95 0.00
CA THR A 169 9.10 15.37 -0.97
C THR A 169 7.68 14.91 -0.62
N ASN A 170 7.40 14.56 0.64
CA ASN A 170 6.10 14.04 1.09
C ASN A 170 5.66 12.70 0.46
N GLN A 171 6.58 11.98 -0.18
CA GLN A 171 6.38 10.63 -0.70
C GLN A 171 6.87 9.56 0.27
N ALA A 172 6.45 8.32 0.08
CA ALA A 172 7.03 7.15 0.74
C ALA A 172 7.18 6.00 -0.26
N ILE A 173 8.20 5.17 -0.05
CA ILE A 173 8.32 3.89 -0.77
C ILE A 173 7.53 2.86 0.02
N LEU A 174 6.53 2.26 -0.63
CA LEU A 174 5.83 1.10 -0.08
C LEU A 174 6.49 -0.15 -0.66
N TRP A 175 6.84 -1.11 0.19
CA TRP A 175 7.40 -2.39 -0.23
C TRP A 175 7.02 -3.47 0.76
N THR A 176 6.40 -4.55 0.29
CA THR A 176 6.03 -5.70 1.11
C THR A 176 5.83 -6.96 0.28
N GLN A 177 5.94 -8.11 0.92
CA GLN A 177 5.77 -9.45 0.36
C GLN A 177 4.68 -10.17 1.14
N PRO A 178 3.39 -9.92 0.82
CA PRO A 178 2.28 -10.38 1.66
C PRO A 178 2.02 -11.89 1.55
N TYR A 179 2.60 -12.53 0.54
CA TYR A 179 2.37 -13.94 0.22
C TYR A 179 3.32 -14.87 0.97
N LYS A 180 2.84 -16.08 1.26
CA LYS A 180 3.61 -17.08 2.01
C LYS A 180 4.93 -17.48 1.32
N ASN A 181 4.91 -17.60 -0.01
CA ASN A 181 6.09 -17.92 -0.82
C ASN A 181 7.07 -16.74 -0.96
N LYS A 182 6.70 -15.53 -0.51
CA LYS A 182 7.44 -14.26 -0.62
C LYS A 182 7.81 -13.81 -2.05
N ALA A 183 7.41 -14.58 -3.07
CA ALA A 183 7.74 -14.30 -4.46
C ALA A 183 6.81 -13.25 -5.08
N GLY A 184 5.57 -13.12 -4.59
CA GLY A 184 4.71 -11.98 -4.89
C GLY A 184 5.02 -10.77 -3.99
N TYR A 185 4.75 -9.57 -4.49
CA TYR A 185 5.04 -8.32 -3.79
C TYR A 185 4.04 -7.21 -4.12
N LEU A 186 4.00 -6.20 -3.26
CA LEU A 186 3.45 -4.88 -3.56
C LEU A 186 4.56 -3.86 -3.31
N GLY A 187 4.87 -3.04 -4.32
CA GLY A 187 6.05 -2.18 -4.32
C GLY A 187 5.84 -0.90 -5.13
N GLY A 188 6.38 0.24 -4.69
CA GLY A 188 6.38 1.46 -5.48
C GLY A 188 6.44 2.74 -4.65
N VAL A 189 6.22 3.88 -5.30
CA VAL A 189 6.26 5.22 -4.70
C VAL A 189 4.85 5.78 -4.59
N VAL A 190 4.52 6.33 -3.42
CA VAL A 190 3.22 6.95 -3.15
C VAL A 190 3.39 8.33 -2.56
N SER A 191 2.71 9.33 -3.12
CA SER A 191 2.56 10.65 -2.50
C SER A 191 1.59 10.62 -1.34
N LEU A 192 2.02 11.17 -0.20
CA LEU A 192 1.22 11.29 1.04
C LEU A 192 0.82 12.76 1.30
N GLY A 193 0.85 13.60 0.26
CA GLY A 193 0.79 15.07 0.35
C GLY A 193 -0.52 15.66 0.88
N THR A 194 -1.64 14.93 0.86
CA THR A 194 -2.96 15.40 1.31
C THR A 194 -3.13 15.42 2.84
N LEU A 195 -2.10 15.06 3.60
CA LEU A 195 -2.19 14.89 5.06
C LEU A 195 -1.97 16.17 5.88
N GLY A 196 -1.96 17.35 5.23
CA GLY A 196 -1.65 18.63 5.88
C GLY A 196 -0.19 18.72 6.32
N LEU A 197 0.71 18.09 5.55
CA LEU A 197 2.14 18.14 5.79
C LEU A 197 2.63 19.57 5.50
N PRO A 198 3.56 20.11 6.31
CA PRO A 198 4.07 21.46 6.07
C PRO A 198 4.61 21.56 4.64
N ASP A 199 4.32 22.68 3.95
CA ASP A 199 4.94 22.98 2.67
C ASP A 199 6.45 23.01 2.87
N ARG A 200 7.16 22.25 2.06
CA ARG A 200 8.59 22.04 2.19
C ARG A 200 9.17 22.70 0.98
N SER A 201 9.99 23.73 1.17
CA SER A 201 11.01 24.09 0.21
C SER A 201 11.92 22.88 0.01
N ALA A 202 11.44 21.95 -0.81
CA ALA A 202 12.19 20.82 -1.28
C ALA A 202 13.45 21.38 -1.95
N SER A 203 14.52 20.60 -1.96
CA SER A 203 15.57 20.88 -2.94
C SER A 203 14.92 20.99 -4.34
N SER A 204 15.60 21.63 -5.29
CA SER A 204 15.04 21.96 -6.61
C SER A 204 14.44 20.77 -7.40
N THR A 205 14.64 19.53 -6.94
CA THR A 205 14.09 18.33 -7.54
C THR A 205 12.59 18.17 -7.38
N ALA A 206 11.95 17.86 -8.50
CA ALA A 206 10.58 17.39 -8.57
C ALA A 206 10.41 16.08 -7.76
N PRO A 207 9.21 15.84 -7.18
CA PRO A 207 8.85 14.53 -6.64
C PRO A 207 9.13 13.41 -7.66
N LEU A 208 9.45 12.22 -7.16
CA LEU A 208 9.54 11.04 -8.03
C LEU A 208 8.18 10.76 -8.67
N ALA A 209 8.15 10.09 -9.82
CA ALA A 209 6.88 9.60 -10.36
C ALA A 209 6.22 8.62 -9.39
N ASP A 210 4.96 8.87 -9.06
CA ASP A 210 4.14 7.94 -8.28
C ASP A 210 3.78 6.71 -9.12
N GLY A 211 3.57 5.59 -8.44
CA GLY A 211 3.17 4.35 -9.06
C GLY A 211 3.45 3.17 -8.15
N LEU A 212 2.47 2.28 -8.06
CA LEU A 212 2.58 1.02 -7.35
C LEU A 212 2.47 -0.12 -8.36
N LYS A 213 3.23 -1.18 -8.11
CA LYS A 213 3.17 -2.45 -8.83
C LYS A 213 2.82 -3.55 -7.85
N TRP A 214 1.95 -4.45 -8.28
CA TRP A 214 1.51 -5.58 -7.46
C TRP A 214 1.53 -6.85 -8.29
N SER A 215 2.16 -7.89 -7.76
CA SER A 215 2.27 -9.17 -8.44
C SER A 215 2.10 -10.32 -7.47
N LYS A 216 1.69 -11.45 -8.02
CA LYS A 216 1.57 -12.69 -7.27
C LYS A 216 2.14 -13.85 -8.09
N ALA A 217 3.16 -14.49 -7.54
CA ALA A 217 3.64 -15.75 -8.08
C ALA A 217 2.66 -16.89 -7.76
N ALA A 218 2.56 -17.87 -8.67
CA ALA A 218 1.76 -19.07 -8.47
C ALA A 218 2.15 -19.81 -7.17
N ASP A 219 1.14 -20.23 -6.42
CA ASP A 219 1.24 -21.08 -5.24
C ASP A 219 -0.05 -21.88 -5.08
N PRO A 220 -0.06 -23.19 -5.38
CA PRO A 220 -1.25 -24.03 -5.30
C PRO A 220 -1.79 -24.20 -3.87
N SER A 221 -1.05 -23.78 -2.84
CA SER A 221 -1.50 -23.80 -1.46
C SER A 221 -2.28 -22.55 -1.04
N GLU A 222 -2.27 -21.50 -1.86
CA GLU A 222 -3.02 -20.27 -1.61
C GLU A 222 -4.53 -20.47 -1.81
N ARG A 223 -5.34 -19.83 -0.96
CA ARG A 223 -6.80 -20.01 -0.98
C ARG A 223 -7.48 -19.22 -2.09
N ALA A 224 -6.92 -18.07 -2.47
CA ALA A 224 -7.42 -17.25 -3.55
C ALA A 224 -6.32 -17.11 -4.60
N TYR A 225 -6.66 -17.13 -5.88
CA TYR A 225 -5.73 -16.97 -7.00
C TYR A 225 -4.47 -17.86 -6.87
N PRO A 226 -4.61 -19.20 -6.79
CA PRO A 226 -3.48 -20.12 -6.62
C PRO A 226 -2.52 -20.11 -7.83
N ASP A 227 -3.01 -19.78 -9.02
CA ASP A 227 -2.18 -19.68 -10.23
C ASP A 227 -1.36 -18.38 -10.30
N GLY A 228 -1.56 -17.47 -9.36
CA GLY A 228 -0.94 -16.14 -9.37
C GLY A 228 -1.52 -15.23 -10.45
N PHE A 229 -0.89 -14.07 -10.63
CA PHE A 229 -1.23 -13.13 -11.69
C PHE A 229 -0.01 -12.27 -12.05
N PRO A 230 0.07 -11.79 -13.31
CA PRO A 230 1.16 -10.93 -13.75
C PRO A 230 1.13 -9.59 -13.01
N ILE A 231 2.21 -8.82 -13.17
CA ILE A 231 2.34 -7.49 -12.56
C ILE A 231 1.16 -6.60 -12.97
N GLN A 232 0.51 -6.03 -11.97
CA GLN A 232 -0.57 -5.06 -12.07
C GLN A 232 -0.04 -3.68 -11.70
N ASP A 233 -0.42 -2.67 -12.48
CA ASP A 233 -0.27 -1.28 -12.10
C ASP A 233 -1.36 -0.92 -11.08
N LEU A 234 -1.00 -0.20 -10.03
CA LEU A 234 -1.91 0.30 -9.03
C LEU A 234 -1.75 1.81 -8.86
N SER A 235 -2.87 2.51 -8.71
CA SER A 235 -2.89 3.89 -8.20
C SER A 235 -3.18 3.88 -6.70
N ALA A 236 -2.61 4.87 -5.99
CA ALA A 236 -2.86 5.08 -4.57
C ALA A 236 -3.66 6.37 -4.38
N GLU A 237 -4.84 6.26 -3.79
CA GLU A 237 -5.67 7.40 -3.40
C GLU A 237 -5.53 7.59 -1.90
N VAL A 238 -4.90 8.69 -1.48
CA VAL A 238 -4.57 8.94 -0.07
C VAL A 238 -5.51 10.00 0.51
N SER A 239 -6.24 9.61 1.55
CA SER A 239 -7.13 10.48 2.31
C SER A 239 -6.61 10.72 3.72
N ARG A 240 -6.67 11.97 4.17
CA ARG A 240 -6.46 12.27 5.59
C ARG A 240 -7.64 11.76 6.40
N TRP A 241 -7.36 10.93 7.41
CA TRP A 241 -8.39 10.45 8.33
C TRP A 241 -8.44 11.34 9.57
N ILE A 242 -9.59 12.00 9.76
CA ILE A 242 -9.90 12.77 10.96
C ILE A 242 -10.95 11.99 11.75
N ALA A 243 -10.50 11.37 12.84
CA ALA A 243 -11.36 10.57 13.71
C ALA A 243 -12.59 11.39 14.17
N PRO A 244 -13.81 11.02 13.75
CA PRO A 244 -15.01 11.80 14.02
C PRO A 244 -15.44 11.65 15.49
N PRO A 245 -15.87 12.73 16.17
CA PRO A 245 -16.34 12.63 17.54
C PRO A 245 -17.63 11.79 17.67
N THR A 246 -18.52 11.86 16.68
CA THR A 246 -19.83 11.20 16.62
C THR A 246 -20.11 10.62 15.22
N ALA A 247 -21.14 9.79 15.09
CA ALA A 247 -21.59 9.31 13.78
C ALA A 247 -22.13 10.45 12.89
N THR A 248 -22.85 11.41 13.48
CA THR A 248 -23.32 12.62 12.78
C THR A 248 -22.15 13.40 12.19
N ALA A 249 -21.09 13.63 12.97
CA ALA A 249 -19.90 14.33 12.48
C ALA A 249 -19.18 13.55 11.36
N LEU A 250 -19.21 12.21 11.41
CA LEU A 250 -18.72 11.40 10.29
C LEU A 250 -19.58 11.62 9.04
N ALA A 251 -20.90 11.46 9.16
CA ALA A 251 -21.83 11.62 8.04
C ALA A 251 -21.72 13.01 7.40
N GLU A 252 -21.64 14.06 8.21
CA GLU A 252 -21.38 15.44 7.75
C GLU A 252 -20.04 15.55 7.00
N SER A 253 -18.96 14.98 7.55
CA SER A 253 -17.63 15.03 6.91
C SER A 253 -17.58 14.31 5.55
N LEU A 254 -18.46 13.31 5.36
CA LEU A 254 -18.60 12.57 4.11
C LEU A 254 -19.66 13.17 3.17
N GLY A 255 -20.42 14.17 3.63
CA GLY A 255 -21.50 14.78 2.88
C GLY A 255 -22.70 13.85 2.66
N LEU A 256 -22.97 12.94 3.59
CA LEU A 256 -24.08 11.98 3.49
C LEU A 256 -25.43 12.64 3.82
N ASN A 257 -26.44 12.36 3.00
CA ASN A 257 -27.82 12.73 3.30
C ASN A 257 -28.48 11.62 4.14
N PHE A 258 -29.20 11.99 5.20
CA PHE A 258 -29.91 11.04 6.09
C PHE A 258 -29.03 9.93 6.70
N ASN A 259 -27.71 10.15 6.77
CA ASN A 259 -26.71 9.14 7.14
C ASN A 259 -26.70 7.91 6.22
N GLU A 260 -27.23 8.03 5.00
CA GLU A 260 -27.27 6.96 4.01
C GLU A 260 -26.03 6.99 3.11
N VAL A 261 -25.61 5.81 2.70
CA VAL A 261 -24.45 5.57 1.85
C VAL A 261 -24.92 4.67 0.71
N GLY A 262 -24.80 5.15 -0.51
CA GLY A 262 -24.95 4.33 -1.71
C GLY A 262 -23.80 3.35 -1.80
N VAL A 263 -24.08 2.14 -2.27
CA VAL A 263 -23.09 1.08 -2.43
C VAL A 263 -23.13 0.55 -3.84
N ALA A 264 -21.98 0.58 -4.50
CA ALA A 264 -21.77 0.00 -5.81
C ALA A 264 -20.73 -1.13 -5.72
N TYR A 265 -20.86 -2.11 -6.62
CA TYR A 265 -19.93 -3.23 -6.71
C TYR A 265 -19.48 -3.39 -8.15
N ASP A 266 -18.18 -3.62 -8.36
CA ASP A 266 -17.70 -4.28 -9.56
C ASP A 266 -17.71 -5.78 -9.27
N ASP A 267 -18.79 -6.44 -9.69
CA ASP A 267 -19.11 -7.82 -9.37
C ASP A 267 -19.12 -8.69 -10.64
N PRO A 268 -17.93 -9.06 -11.14
CA PRO A 268 -17.82 -9.89 -12.34
C PRO A 268 -18.31 -11.33 -12.13
N ILE A 269 -18.59 -11.74 -10.88
CA ILE A 269 -19.01 -13.11 -10.52
C ILE A 269 -20.53 -13.22 -10.25
N GLY A 270 -21.26 -12.11 -10.26
CA GLY A 270 -22.73 -12.07 -10.28
C GLY A 270 -23.39 -12.48 -8.96
N VAL A 271 -22.91 -11.96 -7.84
CA VAL A 271 -23.55 -12.13 -6.52
C VAL A 271 -24.87 -11.35 -6.47
N ALA A 272 -25.97 -12.07 -6.37
CA ALA A 272 -27.30 -11.48 -6.22
C ALA A 272 -27.51 -10.83 -4.84
N ASP A 273 -28.47 -9.89 -4.78
CA ASP A 273 -28.98 -9.27 -3.54
C ASP A 273 -27.94 -8.57 -2.66
N LEU A 274 -26.84 -8.09 -3.24
CA LEU A 274 -25.88 -7.25 -2.52
C LEU A 274 -26.53 -5.91 -2.09
N PRO A 275 -26.24 -5.40 -0.89
CA PRO A 275 -26.78 -4.12 -0.43
C PRO A 275 -26.42 -2.96 -1.35
N SER A 276 -27.42 -2.22 -1.85
CA SER A 276 -27.20 -1.00 -2.62
C SER A 276 -27.27 0.27 -1.78
N ILE A 277 -27.84 0.19 -0.58
CA ILE A 277 -27.91 1.32 0.37
C ILE A 277 -27.65 0.81 1.78
N LEU A 278 -26.73 1.50 2.48
CA LEU A 278 -26.47 1.33 3.91
C LEU A 278 -26.80 2.61 4.67
N ARG A 279 -27.10 2.50 5.96
CA ARG A 279 -27.26 3.64 6.87
C ARG A 279 -26.27 3.55 8.02
N LEU A 280 -25.59 4.65 8.29
CA LEU A 280 -24.72 4.81 9.43
C LEU A 280 -25.55 5.13 10.68
N THR A 281 -25.46 4.27 11.69
CA THR A 281 -26.12 4.47 13.00
C THR A 281 -25.30 5.37 13.91
N GLU A 282 -25.90 5.83 15.01
CA GLU A 282 -25.22 6.60 16.05
C GLU A 282 -23.97 5.92 16.64
N ARG A 283 -23.92 4.58 16.58
CA ARG A 283 -22.80 3.76 17.07
C ARG A 283 -21.78 3.42 15.98
N LEU A 284 -21.82 4.11 14.83
CA LEU A 284 -21.00 3.83 13.65
C LEU A 284 -21.20 2.42 13.06
N ALA A 285 -22.30 1.74 13.41
CA ALA A 285 -22.69 0.51 12.74
C ALA A 285 -23.34 0.83 11.38
N LEU A 286 -23.10 -0.01 10.38
CA LEU A 286 -23.69 0.05 9.06
C LEU A 286 -24.89 -0.91 9.03
N LEU A 287 -26.07 -0.37 8.75
CA LEU A 287 -27.30 -1.14 8.59
C LEU A 287 -27.70 -1.17 7.13
N ARG A 288 -28.10 -2.34 6.62
CA ARG A 288 -28.67 -2.45 5.28
C ARG A 288 -30.04 -1.77 5.23
N ILE A 289 -30.26 -0.94 4.21
CA ILE A 289 -31.55 -0.31 3.91
C ILE A 289 -32.17 -0.89 2.64
N ALA A 290 -31.37 -1.17 1.61
CA ALA A 290 -31.86 -1.73 0.34
C ALA A 290 -30.84 -2.71 -0.28
N PRO A 291 -31.28 -3.70 -1.09
CA PRO A 291 -32.68 -4.09 -1.30
C PRO A 291 -33.29 -4.82 -0.09
N ASP A 292 -34.63 -4.86 -0.02
CA ASP A 292 -35.36 -5.71 0.93
C ASP A 292 -35.21 -7.18 0.51
N GLY A 293 -34.45 -7.98 1.25
CA GLY A 293 -34.15 -9.37 0.87
C GLY A 293 -33.45 -10.21 1.93
N ALA A 294 -33.11 -11.45 1.58
CA ALA A 294 -32.56 -12.46 2.51
C ALA A 294 -31.09 -12.22 2.90
N LEU A 295 -30.31 -11.51 2.07
CA LEU A 295 -28.87 -11.33 2.25
C LEU A 295 -28.54 -10.35 3.38
N THR A 296 -28.56 -10.84 4.61
CA THR A 296 -28.43 -9.99 5.80
C THR A 296 -26.97 -9.56 5.99
N LEU A 297 -26.73 -8.25 6.03
CA LEU A 297 -25.50 -7.71 6.60
C LEU A 297 -25.53 -8.01 8.11
N THR A 298 -24.88 -9.09 8.50
CA THR A 298 -24.97 -9.65 9.85
C THR A 298 -24.20 -8.80 10.86
N LYS A 299 -23.11 -8.16 10.42
CA LYS A 299 -22.30 -7.21 11.18
C LYS A 299 -21.71 -6.22 10.19
N GLY A 300 -21.77 -4.93 10.47
CA GLY A 300 -21.15 -3.87 9.67
C GLY A 300 -20.82 -2.68 10.56
N ALA A 301 -19.60 -2.15 10.48
CA ALA A 301 -19.21 -0.97 11.25
C ALA A 301 -18.04 -0.21 10.64
N VAL A 302 -17.98 1.09 10.94
CA VAL A 302 -16.81 1.95 10.68
C VAL A 302 -16.01 2.10 11.97
N ALA A 303 -14.72 1.79 11.92
CA ALA A 303 -13.81 1.97 13.03
C ALA A 303 -13.41 3.44 13.17
N LYS A 304 -13.94 4.11 14.21
CA LYS A 304 -13.70 5.54 14.51
C LYS A 304 -12.23 5.97 14.43
N LYS A 305 -11.30 5.13 14.91
CA LYS A 305 -9.88 5.48 15.01
C LYS A 305 -9.12 5.39 13.68
N THR A 306 -9.50 4.47 12.81
CA THR A 306 -8.71 4.09 11.63
C THR A 306 -9.40 4.40 10.31
N GLY A 307 -10.71 4.68 10.33
CA GLY A 307 -11.50 4.87 9.11
C GLY A 307 -11.74 3.58 8.33
N THR A 308 -11.31 2.43 8.85
CA THR A 308 -11.60 1.14 8.23
C THR A 308 -13.06 0.77 8.46
N PHE A 309 -13.75 0.27 7.45
CA PHE A 309 -15.04 -0.37 7.63
C PHE A 309 -14.94 -1.87 7.37
N GLY A 310 -15.84 -2.65 7.95
CA GLY A 310 -15.89 -4.08 7.70
C GLY A 310 -17.16 -4.72 8.20
N GLY A 311 -17.37 -5.96 7.78
CA GLY A 311 -18.60 -6.69 8.06
C GLY A 311 -18.68 -8.07 7.43
N SER A 312 -19.86 -8.68 7.53
CA SER A 312 -20.12 -10.00 6.95
C SER A 312 -21.52 -10.13 6.32
N PHE A 313 -21.57 -10.76 5.16
CA PHE A 313 -22.77 -11.12 4.44
C PHE A 313 -23.06 -12.63 4.59
N ALA A 314 -24.32 -12.99 4.68
CA ALA A 314 -24.74 -14.38 4.53
C ALA A 314 -24.91 -14.68 3.03
N LEU A 315 -23.90 -15.28 2.39
CA LEU A 315 -23.95 -15.64 0.96
C LEU A 315 -24.36 -17.12 0.81
N PRO A 316 -24.90 -17.54 -0.35
CA PRO A 316 -25.33 -18.93 -0.58
C PRO A 316 -24.23 -19.97 -0.32
N ASN A 317 -22.98 -19.63 -0.64
CA ASN A 317 -21.81 -20.51 -0.50
C ASN A 317 -21.09 -20.35 0.86
N GLY A 318 -21.67 -19.60 1.80
CA GLY A 318 -21.11 -19.36 3.14
C GLY A 318 -20.98 -17.87 3.49
N PRO A 319 -20.39 -17.54 4.65
CA PRO A 319 -20.21 -16.16 5.07
C PRO A 319 -19.21 -15.42 4.17
N GLY A 320 -19.67 -14.38 3.48
CA GLY A 320 -18.80 -13.41 2.83
C GLY A 320 -18.34 -12.35 3.82
N THR A 321 -17.17 -11.76 3.61
CA THR A 321 -16.66 -10.67 4.47
C THR A 321 -16.37 -9.44 3.65
N VAL A 322 -16.81 -8.27 4.12
CA VAL A 322 -16.47 -6.98 3.53
C VAL A 322 -15.41 -6.29 4.38
N SER A 323 -14.48 -5.62 3.72
CA SER A 323 -13.45 -4.81 4.35
C SER A 323 -13.07 -3.65 3.44
N GLY A 324 -12.86 -2.47 4.00
CA GLY A 324 -12.42 -1.32 3.23
C GLY A 324 -12.05 -0.14 4.11
N VAL A 325 -11.91 1.02 3.48
CA VAL A 325 -11.63 2.30 4.15
C VAL A 325 -12.58 3.38 3.67
N VAL A 326 -12.89 4.29 4.59
CA VAL A 326 -13.59 5.54 4.31
C VAL A 326 -12.60 6.58 3.82
N LEU A 327 -13.02 7.38 2.85
CA LEU A 327 -12.25 8.47 2.25
C LEU A 327 -12.98 9.79 2.56
N GLN A 328 -12.34 10.69 3.30
CA GLN A 328 -12.91 11.97 3.74
C GLN A 328 -12.48 13.15 2.88
N ASP A 329 -11.63 12.94 1.88
CA ASP A 329 -11.13 14.04 1.04
C ASP A 329 -12.14 14.37 -0.06
N ALA A 330 -12.48 15.66 -0.19
CA ALA A 330 -13.44 16.13 -1.19
C ALA A 330 -12.94 15.91 -2.64
N SER A 331 -11.64 15.71 -2.85
CA SER A 331 -11.05 15.41 -4.16
C SER A 331 -11.54 14.08 -4.76
N PHE A 332 -12.10 13.18 -3.95
CA PHE A 332 -12.69 11.92 -4.42
C PHE A 332 -14.14 12.06 -4.93
N GLY A 333 -14.66 13.28 -5.03
CA GLY A 333 -15.97 13.56 -5.63
C GLY A 333 -17.12 12.96 -4.83
N THR A 334 -17.85 12.01 -5.42
CA THR A 334 -18.97 11.31 -4.76
C THR A 334 -18.54 10.08 -3.97
N THR A 335 -17.33 9.58 -4.21
CA THR A 335 -16.79 8.40 -3.54
C THR A 335 -16.35 8.74 -2.13
N VAL A 336 -16.95 8.07 -1.14
CA VAL A 336 -16.70 8.27 0.29
C VAL A 336 -16.04 7.06 0.95
N GLY A 337 -15.80 6.00 0.20
CA GLY A 337 -15.11 4.81 0.68
C GLY A 337 -14.99 3.74 -0.39
N THR A 338 -14.10 2.79 -0.15
CA THR A 338 -13.88 1.67 -1.08
C THR A 338 -13.27 0.49 -0.34
N GLY A 339 -13.29 -0.69 -0.97
CA GLY A 339 -12.64 -1.88 -0.48
C GLY A 339 -12.99 -3.11 -1.30
N LEU A 340 -13.13 -4.23 -0.60
CA LEU A 340 -13.43 -5.52 -1.21
C LEU A 340 -14.46 -6.31 -0.41
N VAL A 341 -15.11 -7.23 -1.10
CA VAL A 341 -15.87 -8.33 -0.50
C VAL A 341 -15.20 -9.65 -0.87
N ARG A 342 -14.95 -10.50 0.13
CA ARG A 342 -14.52 -11.89 -0.07
C ARG A 342 -15.76 -12.75 -0.24
N VAL A 343 -15.88 -13.36 -1.40
CA VAL A 343 -16.99 -14.24 -1.77
C VAL A 343 -16.48 -15.68 -1.71
N PRO A 344 -17.02 -16.51 -0.79
CA PRO A 344 -16.56 -17.89 -0.64
C PRO A 344 -16.92 -18.70 -1.88
N LEU A 345 -15.97 -19.52 -2.33
CA LEU A 345 -16.21 -20.47 -3.40
C LEU A 345 -16.75 -21.80 -2.84
N PRO A 346 -17.64 -22.48 -3.59
CA PRO A 346 -18.01 -23.84 -3.24
C PRO A 346 -16.76 -24.72 -3.25
N HIS A 347 -16.65 -25.61 -2.25
CA HIS A 347 -15.52 -26.52 -2.18
C HIS A 347 -15.58 -27.52 -3.34
N GLY A 348 -14.54 -27.51 -4.19
CA GLY A 348 -14.35 -28.45 -5.29
C GLY A 348 -13.06 -29.26 -5.14
N PRO A 349 -12.87 -30.33 -5.94
CA PRO A 349 -11.70 -31.21 -5.87
C PRO A 349 -10.37 -30.49 -6.18
N THR A 350 -10.43 -29.35 -6.88
CA THR A 350 -9.27 -28.55 -7.30
C THR A 350 -9.02 -27.33 -6.42
N LEU A 351 -9.93 -26.99 -5.51
CA LEU A 351 -9.84 -25.76 -4.70
C LEU A 351 -9.60 -26.08 -3.22
N PRO A 352 -8.57 -25.48 -2.59
CA PRO A 352 -8.36 -25.59 -1.15
C PRO A 352 -9.62 -25.23 -0.34
N LYS A 353 -9.81 -25.89 0.80
CA LYS A 353 -10.89 -25.53 1.71
C LYS A 353 -10.76 -24.08 2.16
N GLY A 354 -11.85 -23.32 2.04
CA GLY A 354 -11.89 -21.89 2.37
C GLY A 354 -11.39 -20.98 1.25
N SER A 355 -11.35 -21.48 0.01
CA SER A 355 -11.15 -20.65 -1.17
C SER A 355 -12.22 -19.57 -1.34
N PHE A 356 -11.81 -18.45 -1.91
CA PHE A 356 -12.67 -17.29 -2.11
C PHE A 356 -12.19 -16.49 -3.32
N GLN A 357 -13.10 -15.68 -3.86
CA GLN A 357 -12.83 -14.64 -4.84
C GLN A 357 -13.07 -13.26 -4.21
N THR A 358 -12.63 -12.21 -4.89
CA THR A 358 -12.83 -10.84 -4.42
C THR A 358 -13.56 -10.01 -5.47
N ILE A 359 -14.51 -9.21 -5.00
CA ILE A 359 -15.19 -8.17 -5.78
C ILE A 359 -14.91 -6.81 -5.14
N SER A 360 -14.95 -5.73 -5.90
CA SER A 360 -14.81 -4.40 -5.32
C SER A 360 -16.09 -3.96 -4.63
N VAL A 361 -15.96 -3.09 -3.64
CA VAL A 361 -17.07 -2.32 -3.11
C VAL A 361 -16.69 -0.85 -3.13
N GLU A 362 -17.60 -0.01 -3.59
CA GLU A 362 -17.49 1.44 -3.53
C GLU A 362 -18.66 2.02 -2.73
N LEU A 363 -18.33 2.93 -1.82
CA LEU A 363 -19.28 3.70 -1.04
C LEU A 363 -19.39 5.10 -1.64
N ALA A 364 -20.62 5.55 -1.88
CA ALA A 364 -20.92 6.87 -2.44
C ALA A 364 -21.93 7.63 -1.56
N ARG A 365 -21.87 8.96 -1.60
CA ARG A 365 -22.84 9.85 -0.94
C ARG A 365 -24.12 10.05 -1.74
#